data_AF-A0AAX0KZH0-F1
#
_entry.id   AF-A0AAX0KZH0-F1
#
_cell.length_a   1.000
_cell.length_b   1.000
_cell.length_c   1.000
_cell.angle_alpha   90.00
_cell.angle_beta   90.00
_cell.angle_gamma   90.00
#
_symmetry.space_group_name_H-M   'P 1'
#
loop_
_entity.id
_entity.type
_entity.pdbx_description
1 polymer ?
#
loop_
_entity_poly.entity_id
_entity_poly.type
_entity_poly.pdbx_seq_one_letter_code
_entity_poly.pdbx_strand_id
1 'polypeptide(L)'
;MTKTTLPRAALETRIDAFLAQQIDPARTELPLKTHVPTPSWNRFDLGFKLLWLDGRRAGGSPFADRLYEEHIAAFSLGDMIEPGSDGKTGIARYRDDFDALMDSMETSGFDPMRSLVPLASDGSLLNAGHRAACAIALGTTVTAVETGLEPKVFDYRFFAGRGMAEADLDASAIRLVEAMPHAAVALLWPAAKGREREVEQLIGPLTYRRALQLSLHAGHTLLTRVYPNEPWIGPSEENFPGIRRKLLECFSGPGPLRVLVFDAPPDRDRVALKDEIRALYRIAKSSVHITDTHREAVELAHLLLNPNARHFLEHGHPMAFAETRAHLETLATWRDARGLTADAFAVDTGMVMGLYGVRPSTDIDVIAPAPLPEGPPGTTIEQHEGGYHSAPPAEILRDPALHFRYAGLSFVSLPEVAALKATRLAGQDREDLLRIEPLLVAQDKRAARRPLSLRARFAMLRLRRSLIRALMGTGLGQPLRRAYRKTLRRG
;
A
#
# COMPACT_ATOMS: atom_id res chain seq x y z
N MET A 1 10.01 4.82 35.55
CA MET A 1 8.99 5.57 34.79
C MET A 1 7.65 5.35 35.48
N THR A 2 7.08 6.41 36.07
CA THR A 2 5.71 6.38 36.61
C THR A 2 4.75 6.05 35.47
N LYS A 3 4.09 4.89 35.53
CA LYS A 3 3.03 4.56 34.57
C LYS A 3 1.87 5.49 34.86
N THR A 4 1.58 6.42 33.95
CA THR A 4 0.36 7.23 34.03
C THR A 4 -0.83 6.29 33.89
N THR A 5 -1.69 6.25 34.90
CA THR A 5 -2.92 5.45 34.90
C THR A 5 -4.15 6.35 34.87
N LEU A 6 -5.28 5.78 34.47
CA LEU A 6 -6.58 6.43 34.46
C LEU A 6 -7.58 5.59 35.26
N PRO A 7 -8.35 6.20 36.19
CA PRO A 7 -9.48 5.53 36.80
C PRO A 7 -10.49 5.04 35.76
N ARG A 8 -11.01 3.82 35.90
CA ARG A 8 -12.00 3.24 34.98
C ARG A 8 -13.21 4.15 34.78
N ALA A 9 -13.68 4.82 35.83
CA ALA A 9 -14.80 5.76 35.76
C ALA A 9 -14.56 6.89 34.75
N ALA A 10 -13.30 7.31 34.54
CA ALA A 10 -12.94 8.34 33.57
C ALA A 10 -12.85 7.82 32.12
N LEU A 11 -13.15 6.54 31.86
CA LEU A 11 -13.37 6.02 30.51
C LEU A 11 -14.75 6.40 29.96
N GLU A 12 -15.72 6.60 30.85
CA GLU A 12 -17.07 6.99 30.47
C GLU A 12 -16.98 8.27 29.63
N THR A 13 -17.64 8.27 28.47
CA THR A 13 -17.64 9.35 27.45
C THR A 13 -16.36 9.55 26.63
N ARG A 14 -15.21 8.97 27.01
CA ARG A 14 -13.93 9.16 26.28
C ARG A 14 -13.57 8.01 25.32
N ILE A 15 -14.18 6.84 25.52
CA ILE A 15 -14.16 5.72 24.57
C ILE A 15 -15.57 5.19 24.33
N ASP A 16 -15.77 4.33 23.32
CA ASP A 16 -17.07 3.74 23.04
C ASP A 16 -17.62 2.94 24.24
N ALA A 17 -18.88 3.18 24.60
CA ALA A 17 -19.53 2.53 25.75
C ALA A 17 -19.47 0.99 25.67
N PHE A 18 -19.65 0.41 24.48
CA PHE A 18 -19.59 -1.03 24.29
C PHE A 18 -18.20 -1.63 24.54
N LEU A 19 -17.12 -0.86 24.38
CA LEU A 19 -15.76 -1.27 24.72
C LEU A 19 -15.53 -1.14 26.22
N ALA A 20 -15.94 -0.02 26.82
CA ALA A 20 -15.81 0.20 28.25
C ALA A 20 -16.49 -0.90 29.09
N GLN A 21 -17.64 -1.40 28.63
CA GLN A 21 -18.37 -2.51 29.26
C GLN A 21 -17.65 -3.86 29.17
N GLN A 22 -16.80 -4.08 28.17
CA GLN A 22 -16.08 -5.34 27.99
C GLN A 22 -14.81 -5.43 28.83
N ILE A 23 -14.30 -4.30 29.32
CA ILE A 23 -13.09 -4.25 30.15
C ILE A 23 -13.37 -4.97 31.47
N ASP A 24 -12.44 -5.82 31.90
CA ASP A 24 -12.51 -6.57 33.15
C ASP A 24 -12.90 -5.65 34.34
N PRO A 25 -14.06 -5.85 34.99
CA PRO A 25 -14.53 -5.09 36.14
C PRO A 25 -13.51 -4.94 37.27
N ALA A 26 -12.62 -5.90 37.44
CA ALA A 26 -11.57 -5.86 38.47
C ALA A 26 -10.48 -4.81 38.20
N ARG A 27 -10.38 -4.31 36.96
CA ARG A 27 -9.45 -3.22 36.61
C ARG A 27 -10.05 -1.88 37.00
N THR A 28 -9.62 -1.37 38.15
CA THR A 28 -9.98 -0.04 38.67
C THR A 28 -9.19 1.09 38.02
N GLU A 29 -7.97 0.79 37.57
CA GLU A 29 -7.08 1.70 36.85
C GLU A 29 -6.56 1.07 35.56
N LEU A 30 -6.40 1.91 34.53
CA LEU A 30 -5.89 1.49 33.23
C LEU A 30 -4.64 2.27 32.83
N PRO A 31 -3.60 1.61 32.27
CA PRO A 31 -2.43 2.31 31.77
C PRO A 31 -2.78 3.24 30.60
N LEU A 32 -2.14 4.40 30.59
CA LEU A 32 -2.16 5.35 29.47
C LEU A 32 -0.81 5.36 28.77
N LYS A 33 -0.86 5.57 27.45
CA LYS A 33 0.32 5.74 26.60
C LYS A 33 0.11 6.90 25.64
N THR A 34 1.02 7.87 25.67
CA THR A 34 1.06 8.95 24.66
C THR A 34 2.10 8.60 23.60
N HIS A 35 1.68 8.56 22.34
CA HIS A 35 2.55 8.22 21.21
C HIS A 35 1.94 8.67 19.89
N VAL A 36 2.75 8.76 18.84
CA VAL A 36 2.25 8.81 17.46
C VAL A 36 1.85 7.38 17.08
N PRO A 37 0.57 7.12 16.71
CA PRO A 37 0.16 5.78 16.30
C PRO A 37 0.96 5.29 15.09
N THR A 38 1.13 3.98 14.96
CA THR A 38 1.67 3.35 13.75
C THR A 38 0.65 2.33 13.23
N PRO A 39 0.55 2.12 11.91
CA PRO A 39 -0.29 1.05 11.40
C PRO A 39 0.16 -0.33 11.88
N SER A 40 -0.78 -1.27 11.94
CA SER A 40 -0.55 -2.65 12.36
C SER A 40 -1.25 -3.61 11.39
N TRP A 41 -0.76 -4.86 11.33
CA TRP A 41 -1.22 -5.87 10.37
C TRP A 41 -2.74 -6.12 10.43
N ASN A 42 -3.34 -5.99 11.61
CA ASN A 42 -4.76 -6.21 11.87
C ASN A 42 -5.62 -4.95 11.67
N ARG A 43 -5.03 -3.83 11.25
CA ARG A 43 -5.69 -2.55 10.97
C ARG A 43 -5.35 -2.07 9.56
N PHE A 44 -5.53 -2.96 8.58
CA PHE A 44 -5.33 -2.67 7.17
C PHE A 44 -6.24 -1.53 6.66
N ASP A 45 -7.33 -1.27 7.37
CA ASP A 45 -8.26 -0.17 7.11
C ASP A 45 -7.64 1.23 7.21
N LEU A 46 -6.50 1.36 7.90
CA LEU A 46 -5.77 2.63 8.00
C LEU A 46 -5.18 3.07 6.66
N GLY A 47 -4.78 2.14 5.78
CA GLY A 47 -4.22 2.50 4.48
C GLY A 47 -5.21 3.28 3.61
N PHE A 48 -6.47 2.84 3.56
CA PHE A 48 -7.53 3.57 2.85
C PHE A 48 -7.80 4.95 3.44
N LYS A 49 -7.75 5.07 4.77
CA LYS A 49 -7.97 6.34 5.47
C LYS A 49 -6.82 7.32 5.23
N LEU A 50 -5.59 6.82 5.22
CA LEU A 50 -4.40 7.62 4.89
C LEU A 50 -4.45 8.11 3.45
N LEU A 51 -4.77 7.24 2.48
CA LEU A 51 -4.95 7.63 1.08
C LEU A 51 -6.03 8.72 0.91
N TRP A 52 -7.13 8.63 1.65
CA TRP A 52 -8.16 9.66 1.65
C TRP A 52 -7.63 11.01 2.18
N LEU A 53 -6.88 11.00 3.29
CA LEU A 53 -6.25 12.19 3.84
C LEU A 53 -5.19 12.79 2.90
N ASP A 54 -4.43 11.95 2.19
CA ASP A 54 -3.47 12.40 1.19
C ASP A 54 -4.18 13.07 -0.01
N GLY A 55 -5.32 12.53 -0.43
CA GLY A 55 -6.20 13.13 -1.45
C GLY A 55 -6.76 14.48 -1.01
N ARG A 56 -7.29 14.55 0.22
CA ARG A 56 -7.78 15.79 0.83
C ARG A 56 -6.71 16.89 0.84
N ARG A 57 -5.51 16.57 1.31
CA ARG A 57 -4.38 17.52 1.39
C ARG A 57 -3.97 18.10 0.04
N ALA A 58 -4.20 17.36 -1.04
CA ALA A 58 -3.90 17.80 -2.39
C ALA A 58 -5.04 18.57 -3.09
N GLY A 59 -6.10 18.93 -2.35
CA GLY A 59 -7.26 19.65 -2.89
C GLY A 59 -8.34 18.74 -3.48
N GLY A 60 -8.29 17.43 -3.20
CA GLY A 60 -9.26 16.43 -3.65
C GLY A 60 -8.66 15.35 -4.55
N SER A 61 -9.29 14.18 -4.58
CA SER A 61 -8.85 13.05 -5.42
C SER A 61 -10.01 12.09 -5.69
N PRO A 62 -10.50 12.00 -6.94
CA PRO A 62 -11.49 11.00 -7.34
C PRO A 62 -11.10 9.57 -6.99
N PHE A 63 -9.82 9.21 -7.16
CA PHE A 63 -9.30 7.91 -6.76
C PHE A 63 -9.47 7.66 -5.26
N ALA A 64 -9.01 8.61 -4.42
CA ALA A 64 -9.03 8.46 -2.97
C ALA A 64 -10.47 8.46 -2.42
N ASP A 65 -11.35 9.28 -2.99
CA ASP A 65 -12.76 9.34 -2.60
C ASP A 65 -13.53 8.06 -2.91
N ARG A 66 -13.32 7.50 -4.11
CA ARG A 66 -13.87 6.20 -4.50
C ARG A 66 -13.35 5.10 -3.58
N LEU A 67 -12.03 5.05 -3.37
CA LEU A 67 -11.41 4.02 -2.55
C LEU A 67 -11.90 4.06 -1.09
N TYR A 68 -12.03 5.26 -0.52
CA TYR A 68 -12.61 5.44 0.81
C TYR A 68 -14.06 4.97 0.87
N GLU A 69 -14.89 5.28 -0.14
CA GLU A 69 -16.27 4.81 -0.20
C GLU A 69 -16.36 3.28 -0.25
N GLU A 70 -15.55 2.64 -1.10
CA GLU A 70 -15.51 1.19 -1.21
C GLU A 70 -15.05 0.52 0.10
N HIS A 71 -14.10 1.14 0.81
CA HIS A 71 -13.67 0.64 2.12
C HIS A 71 -14.79 0.74 3.17
N ILE A 72 -15.53 1.86 3.23
CA ILE A 72 -16.66 2.02 4.15
C ILE A 72 -17.76 1.02 3.81
N ALA A 73 -18.06 0.83 2.51
CA ALA A 73 -19.01 -0.18 2.05
C ALA A 73 -18.57 -1.58 2.48
N ALA A 74 -17.31 -1.96 2.29
CA ALA A 74 -16.80 -3.24 2.75
C ALA A 74 -16.92 -3.37 4.28
N PHE A 75 -16.46 -2.37 5.03
CA PHE A 75 -16.44 -2.38 6.50
C PHE A 75 -17.84 -2.51 7.11
N SER A 76 -18.82 -1.81 6.54
CA SER A 76 -20.21 -1.78 6.99
C SER A 76 -21.11 -2.84 6.34
N LEU A 77 -20.58 -3.71 5.47
CA LEU A 77 -21.37 -4.62 4.61
C LEU A 77 -22.43 -3.86 3.76
N GLY A 78 -22.06 -2.65 3.35
CA GLY A 78 -22.84 -1.72 2.54
C GLY A 78 -23.99 -1.06 3.30
N ASP A 79 -24.09 -1.26 4.61
CA ASP A 79 -25.11 -0.58 5.42
C ASP A 79 -24.80 0.92 5.50
N MET A 80 -23.52 1.31 5.45
CA MET A 80 -23.05 2.72 5.55
C MET A 80 -23.73 3.50 6.70
N ILE A 81 -24.00 2.80 7.80
CA ILE A 81 -24.54 3.37 9.04
C ILE A 81 -23.40 3.42 10.05
N GLU A 82 -23.14 4.60 10.61
CA GLU A 82 -22.20 4.74 11.70
C GLU A 82 -22.84 4.22 13.01
N PRO A 83 -22.10 3.44 13.83
CA PRO A 83 -22.62 3.03 15.13
C PRO A 83 -22.94 4.26 16.00
N GLY A 84 -24.23 4.56 16.19
CA GLY A 84 -24.69 5.64 17.07
C GLY A 84 -25.32 6.86 16.38
N SER A 85 -25.48 6.87 15.04
CA SER A 85 -26.17 7.96 14.34
C SER A 85 -27.65 7.62 14.06
N ASP A 86 -28.58 8.24 14.81
CA ASP A 86 -30.00 8.19 14.48
C ASP A 86 -30.33 9.27 13.42
N GLY A 87 -30.51 8.86 12.16
CA GLY A 87 -31.32 9.63 11.20
C GLY A 87 -30.67 10.27 9.97
N LYS A 88 -29.34 10.21 9.77
CA LYS A 88 -28.69 10.65 8.51
C LYS A 88 -27.67 9.60 8.03
N THR A 89 -28.06 8.78 7.06
CA THR A 89 -27.28 7.64 6.56
C THR A 89 -26.56 7.97 5.26
N GLY A 90 -25.31 7.52 5.07
CA GLY A 90 -24.62 7.59 3.77
C GLY A 90 -23.14 7.97 3.86
N ILE A 91 -22.43 7.81 2.75
CA ILE A 91 -20.98 8.08 2.64
C ILE A 91 -20.62 9.54 2.91
N ALA A 92 -21.50 10.49 2.57
CA ALA A 92 -21.25 11.92 2.78
C ALA A 92 -20.97 12.23 4.26
N ARG A 93 -21.78 11.68 5.17
CA ARG A 93 -21.60 11.89 6.61
C ARG A 93 -20.24 11.37 7.11
N TYR A 94 -19.84 10.19 6.64
CA TYR A 94 -18.52 9.63 6.96
C TYR A 94 -17.35 10.47 6.42
N ARG A 95 -17.55 11.23 5.34
CA ARG A 95 -16.54 12.16 4.82
C ARG A 95 -16.54 13.43 5.66
N ASP A 96 -17.70 14.04 5.90
CA ASP A 96 -17.86 15.27 6.68
C ASP A 96 -17.29 15.11 8.10
N ASP A 97 -17.61 14.02 8.80
CA ASP A 97 -17.10 13.76 10.14
C ASP A 97 -15.59 13.50 10.15
N PHE A 98 -15.05 12.88 9.10
CA PHE A 98 -13.60 12.66 8.97
C PHE A 98 -12.85 13.95 8.65
N ASP A 99 -13.43 14.79 7.78
CA ASP A 99 -12.91 16.11 7.42
C ASP A 99 -12.87 17.03 8.65
N ALA A 100 -14.00 17.14 9.37
CA ALA A 100 -14.09 17.93 10.60
C ALA A 100 -13.13 17.45 11.69
N LEU A 101 -12.91 16.13 11.79
CA LEU A 101 -11.92 15.57 12.70
C LEU A 101 -10.50 15.99 12.31
N MET A 102 -10.17 15.92 11.03
CA MET A 102 -8.86 16.34 10.52
C MET A 102 -8.62 17.82 10.79
N ASP A 103 -9.58 18.70 10.49
CA ASP A 103 -9.51 20.14 10.77
C ASP A 103 -9.31 20.44 12.25
N SER A 104 -10.06 19.73 13.11
CA SER A 104 -9.93 19.87 14.55
C SER A 104 -8.53 19.45 15.03
N MET A 105 -7.97 18.37 14.49
CA MET A 105 -6.65 17.89 14.86
C MET A 105 -5.52 18.77 14.30
N GLU A 106 -5.71 19.36 13.12
CA GLU A 106 -4.79 20.37 12.55
C GLU A 106 -4.75 21.64 13.39
N THR A 107 -5.92 22.11 13.85
CA THR A 107 -6.04 23.38 14.58
C THR A 107 -5.66 23.26 16.05
N SER A 108 -6.13 22.22 16.74
CA SER A 108 -6.06 22.11 18.21
C SER A 108 -5.30 20.89 18.72
N GLY A 109 -4.81 20.02 17.83
CA GLY A 109 -4.20 18.75 18.21
C GLY A 109 -5.20 17.73 18.77
N PHE A 110 -4.68 16.65 19.35
CA PHE A 110 -5.50 15.62 19.99
C PHE A 110 -5.84 16.02 21.43
N ASP A 111 -7.14 16.06 21.77
CA ASP A 111 -7.61 16.37 23.12
C ASP A 111 -7.93 15.10 23.93
N PRO A 112 -7.07 14.71 24.91
CA PRO A 112 -7.28 13.52 25.73
C PRO A 112 -8.43 13.64 26.74
N MET A 113 -8.91 14.86 27.01
CA MET A 113 -10.08 15.07 27.87
C MET A 113 -11.38 14.73 27.14
N ARG A 114 -11.41 14.93 25.82
CA ARG A 114 -12.58 14.62 24.98
C ARG A 114 -12.57 13.18 24.47
N SER A 115 -11.41 12.61 24.17
CA SER A 115 -11.33 11.25 23.62
C SER A 115 -10.04 10.53 23.97
N LEU A 116 -10.11 9.21 24.01
CA LEU A 116 -8.94 8.33 24.05
C LEU A 116 -8.94 7.37 22.86
N VAL A 117 -7.75 6.84 22.57
CA VAL A 117 -7.56 5.76 21.59
C VAL A 117 -7.49 4.42 22.34
N PRO A 118 -8.49 3.52 22.22
CA PRO A 118 -8.48 2.25 22.92
C PRO A 118 -7.55 1.24 22.23
N LEU A 119 -6.59 0.70 22.99
CA LEU A 119 -5.66 -0.33 22.53
C LEU A 119 -6.03 -1.71 23.07
N ALA A 120 -5.80 -2.72 22.24
CA ALA A 120 -5.89 -4.13 22.56
C ALA A 120 -4.69 -4.58 23.42
N SER A 121 -4.74 -5.83 23.88
CA SER A 121 -3.68 -6.48 24.64
C SER A 121 -2.34 -6.58 23.88
N ASP A 122 -2.37 -6.60 22.54
CA ASP A 122 -1.19 -6.58 21.68
C ASP A 122 -0.74 -5.16 21.28
N GLY A 123 -1.40 -4.12 21.81
CA GLY A 123 -1.13 -2.72 21.48
C GLY A 123 -1.80 -2.22 20.20
N SER A 124 -2.48 -3.07 19.43
CA SER A 124 -3.22 -2.66 18.23
C SER A 124 -4.51 -1.89 18.57
N LEU A 125 -5.02 -1.13 17.61
CA LEU A 125 -6.20 -0.28 17.81
C LEU A 125 -7.51 -1.10 17.83
N LEU A 126 -8.31 -0.96 18.88
CA LEU A 126 -9.65 -1.58 18.96
C LEU A 126 -10.75 -0.78 18.26
N ASN A 127 -10.58 0.54 18.20
CA ASN A 127 -11.42 1.47 17.46
C ASN A 127 -10.61 2.73 17.11
N ALA A 128 -11.25 3.87 16.88
CA ALA A 128 -10.59 5.16 16.63
C ALA A 128 -9.70 5.19 15.38
N GLY A 129 -10.09 4.44 14.34
CA GLY A 129 -9.30 4.36 13.09
C GLY A 129 -9.07 5.70 12.42
N HIS A 130 -10.10 6.55 12.34
CA HIS A 130 -9.99 7.90 11.80
C HIS A 130 -9.06 8.80 12.63
N ARG A 131 -9.18 8.79 13.97
CA ARG A 131 -8.29 9.53 14.87
C ARG A 131 -6.84 9.11 14.73
N ALA A 132 -6.59 7.79 14.65
CA ALA A 132 -5.26 7.27 14.42
C ALA A 132 -4.70 7.66 13.05
N ALA A 133 -5.51 7.61 11.99
CA ALA A 133 -5.11 8.03 10.65
C ALA A 133 -4.75 9.52 10.59
N CYS A 134 -5.57 10.40 11.18
CA CYS A 134 -5.26 11.83 11.31
C CYS A 134 -3.95 12.03 12.08
N ALA A 135 -3.77 11.34 13.21
CA ALA A 135 -2.55 11.43 14.01
C ALA A 135 -1.29 11.01 13.24
N ILE A 136 -1.37 9.90 12.49
CA ILE A 136 -0.30 9.42 11.61
C ILE A 136 0.00 10.47 10.53
N ALA A 137 -1.02 10.99 9.84
CA ALA A 137 -0.86 11.96 8.76
C ALA A 137 -0.25 13.30 9.24
N LEU A 138 -0.54 13.69 10.48
CA LEU A 138 -0.02 14.91 11.11
C LEU A 138 1.31 14.71 11.85
N GLY A 139 1.75 13.46 12.07
CA GLY A 139 2.85 13.17 12.96
C GLY A 139 2.60 13.61 14.41
N THR A 140 1.33 13.72 14.83
CA THR A 140 0.97 14.18 16.17
C THR A 140 0.67 13.04 17.11
N THR A 141 0.91 13.25 18.40
CA THR A 141 0.68 12.22 19.41
C THR A 141 -0.79 12.13 19.81
N VAL A 142 -1.25 10.92 20.13
CA VAL A 142 -2.54 10.67 20.78
C VAL A 142 -2.32 10.12 22.18
N THR A 143 -3.30 10.30 23.05
CA THR A 143 -3.36 9.56 24.32
C THR A 143 -4.21 8.31 24.14
N ALA A 144 -3.58 7.17 24.37
CA ALA A 144 -4.18 5.86 24.22
C ALA A 144 -4.34 5.17 25.57
N VAL A 145 -5.34 4.29 25.68
CA VAL A 145 -5.61 3.50 26.89
C VAL A 145 -5.47 2.01 26.60
N GLU A 146 -4.72 1.32 27.46
CA GLU A 146 -4.51 -0.13 27.37
C GLU A 146 -5.66 -0.88 28.02
N THR A 147 -6.61 -1.35 27.20
CA THR A 147 -7.84 -1.97 27.71
C THR A 147 -7.64 -3.41 28.18
N GLY A 148 -6.63 -4.11 27.66
CA GLY A 148 -6.41 -5.55 27.84
C GLY A 148 -7.40 -6.44 27.07
N LEU A 149 -8.22 -5.86 26.19
CA LEU A 149 -9.14 -6.62 25.35
C LEU A 149 -8.41 -7.27 24.17
N GLU A 150 -8.98 -8.37 23.68
CA GLU A 150 -8.45 -9.08 22.51
C GLU A 150 -8.44 -8.20 21.25
N PRO A 151 -7.43 -8.33 20.37
CA PRO A 151 -7.32 -7.55 19.15
C PRO A 151 -8.49 -7.78 18.19
N LYS A 152 -8.89 -6.71 17.49
CA LYS A 152 -9.81 -6.83 16.35
C LYS A 152 -9.00 -7.03 15.07
N VAL A 153 -9.47 -7.94 14.21
CA VAL A 153 -8.78 -8.26 12.95
C VAL A 153 -9.54 -7.71 11.75
N PHE A 154 -9.08 -6.55 11.28
CA PHE A 154 -9.47 -5.91 10.02
C PHE A 154 -8.26 -5.94 9.06
N ASP A 155 -7.75 -7.15 8.80
CA ASP A 155 -6.60 -7.37 7.92
C ASP A 155 -7.00 -7.32 6.43
N TYR A 156 -6.03 -7.44 5.52
CA TYR A 156 -6.32 -7.44 4.09
C TYR A 156 -7.28 -8.57 3.66
N ARG A 157 -7.26 -9.72 4.36
CA ARG A 157 -8.16 -10.86 4.08
C ARG A 157 -9.60 -10.51 4.44
N PHE A 158 -9.82 -9.74 5.51
CA PHE A 158 -11.13 -9.22 5.88
C PHE A 158 -11.76 -8.40 4.73
N PHE A 159 -10.97 -7.53 4.10
CA PHE A 159 -11.43 -6.67 3.00
C PHE A 159 -11.55 -7.41 1.67
N ALA A 160 -10.57 -8.26 1.33
CA ALA A 160 -10.65 -9.15 0.17
C ALA A 160 -11.88 -10.06 0.22
N GLY A 161 -12.15 -10.66 1.39
CA GLY A 161 -13.33 -11.50 1.64
C GLY A 161 -14.67 -10.75 1.54
N ARG A 162 -14.63 -9.41 1.53
CA ARG A 162 -15.78 -8.52 1.34
C ARG A 162 -15.81 -7.88 -0.04
N GLY A 163 -14.93 -8.31 -0.95
CA GLY A 163 -15.01 -7.98 -2.37
C GLY A 163 -14.31 -6.70 -2.78
N MET A 164 -13.49 -6.08 -1.91
CA MET A 164 -12.60 -5.01 -2.37
C MET A 164 -11.69 -5.52 -3.49
N ALA A 165 -11.48 -4.69 -4.51
CA ALA A 165 -10.66 -5.05 -5.64
C ALA A 165 -9.20 -5.23 -5.22
N GLU A 166 -8.50 -6.13 -5.90
CA GLU A 166 -7.12 -6.45 -5.57
C GLU A 166 -6.16 -5.25 -5.77
N ALA A 167 -6.42 -4.42 -6.79
CA ALA A 167 -5.68 -3.18 -7.02
C ALA A 167 -5.87 -2.16 -5.88
N ASP A 168 -7.05 -2.14 -5.25
CA ASP A 168 -7.35 -1.26 -4.13
C ASP A 168 -6.67 -1.73 -2.84
N LEU A 169 -6.60 -3.06 -2.64
CA LEU A 169 -5.79 -3.64 -1.58
C LEU A 169 -4.30 -3.38 -1.82
N ASP A 170 -3.81 -3.55 -3.05
CA ASP A 170 -2.43 -3.24 -3.43
C ASP A 170 -2.09 -1.77 -3.12
N ALA A 171 -2.96 -0.82 -3.47
CA ALA A 171 -2.77 0.61 -3.17
C ALA A 171 -2.72 0.90 -1.67
N SER A 172 -3.65 0.33 -0.89
CA SER A 172 -3.66 0.46 0.58
C SER A 172 -2.40 -0.14 1.21
N ALA A 173 -1.93 -1.28 0.69
CA ALA A 173 -0.72 -1.92 1.16
C ALA A 173 0.53 -1.07 0.90
N ILE A 174 0.64 -0.45 -0.28
CA ILE A 174 1.70 0.52 -0.59
C ILE A 174 1.71 1.63 0.46
N ARG A 175 0.56 2.26 0.70
CA ARG A 175 0.46 3.39 1.64
C ARG A 175 0.78 2.98 3.08
N LEU A 176 0.39 1.77 3.48
CA LEU A 176 0.74 1.21 4.78
C LEU A 176 2.25 0.99 4.91
N VAL A 177 2.92 0.47 3.89
CA VAL A 177 4.39 0.31 3.91
C VAL A 177 5.07 1.66 4.11
N GLU A 178 4.62 2.71 3.43
CA GLU A 178 5.14 4.08 3.61
C GLU A 178 4.93 4.61 5.04
N ALA A 179 3.78 4.32 5.64
CA ALA A 179 3.42 4.79 6.99
C ALA A 179 4.01 3.95 8.14
N MET A 180 4.48 2.74 7.88
CA MET A 180 5.03 1.82 8.89
C MET A 180 6.56 1.93 8.91
N PRO A 181 7.18 2.54 9.94
CA PRO A 181 8.63 2.81 9.96
C PRO A 181 9.50 1.55 9.88
N HIS A 182 8.96 0.40 10.27
CA HIS A 182 9.66 -0.87 10.32
C HIS A 182 9.11 -1.89 9.31
N ALA A 183 8.32 -1.43 8.34
CA ALA A 183 7.86 -2.27 7.24
C ALA A 183 9.04 -2.97 6.55
N ALA A 184 8.85 -4.25 6.26
CA ALA A 184 9.74 -5.04 5.44
C ALA A 184 8.94 -5.79 4.37
N VAL A 185 9.58 -6.00 3.22
CA VAL A 185 9.05 -6.81 2.13
C VAL A 185 9.91 -8.05 1.99
N ALA A 186 9.30 -9.23 2.18
CA ALA A 186 9.92 -10.51 1.82
C ALA A 186 9.45 -10.96 0.44
N LEU A 187 10.40 -11.27 -0.42
CA LEU A 187 10.21 -11.89 -1.73
C LEU A 187 10.57 -13.36 -1.62
N LEU A 188 9.54 -14.20 -1.59
CA LEU A 188 9.70 -15.65 -1.64
C LEU A 188 9.69 -16.08 -3.11
N TRP A 189 10.86 -16.47 -3.62
CA TRP A 189 11.11 -16.71 -5.04
C TRP A 189 10.36 -17.94 -5.55
N PRO A 190 10.02 -18.01 -6.86
CA PRO A 190 9.39 -19.19 -7.46
C PRO A 190 10.07 -20.53 -7.16
N ALA A 191 11.40 -20.54 -7.00
CA ALA A 191 12.18 -21.71 -6.66
C ALA A 191 11.88 -22.27 -5.26
N ALA A 192 11.55 -21.42 -4.29
CA ALA A 192 11.07 -21.86 -2.98
C ALA A 192 9.64 -22.40 -3.14
N LYS A 193 9.34 -23.63 -2.71
CA LYS A 193 7.98 -24.20 -2.86
C LYS A 193 7.55 -24.99 -1.63
N GLY A 194 6.27 -24.89 -1.28
CA GLY A 194 5.60 -25.85 -0.40
C GLY A 194 5.99 -25.75 1.08
N ARG A 195 6.47 -24.58 1.52
CA ARG A 195 6.77 -24.27 2.93
C ARG A 195 6.24 -22.89 3.34
N GLU A 196 5.24 -22.37 2.63
CA GLU A 196 4.70 -21.03 2.84
C GLU A 196 4.12 -20.85 4.24
N ARG A 197 3.49 -21.89 4.80
CA ARG A 197 2.91 -21.84 6.15
C ARG A 197 3.99 -21.69 7.21
N GLU A 198 5.08 -22.45 7.07
CA GLU A 198 6.23 -22.39 7.95
C GLU A 198 6.92 -21.03 7.85
N VAL A 199 7.05 -20.47 6.64
CA VAL A 199 7.55 -19.11 6.45
C VAL A 199 6.66 -18.08 7.13
N GLU A 200 5.34 -18.16 6.97
CA GLU A 200 4.40 -17.24 7.64
C GLU A 200 4.45 -17.38 9.17
N GLN A 201 4.69 -18.59 9.70
CA GLN A 201 4.89 -18.80 11.14
C GLN A 201 6.19 -18.17 11.64
N LEU A 202 7.29 -18.27 10.87
CA LEU A 202 8.55 -17.62 11.20
C LEU A 202 8.42 -16.10 11.14
N ILE A 203 7.83 -15.56 10.07
CA ILE A 203 7.68 -14.10 9.87
C ILE A 203 6.72 -13.50 10.90
N GLY A 204 5.65 -14.21 11.24
CA GLY A 204 4.55 -13.68 12.03
C GLY A 204 3.45 -13.06 11.18
N PRO A 205 2.54 -12.28 11.80
CA PRO A 205 1.38 -11.73 11.11
C PRO A 205 1.77 -10.83 9.93
N LEU A 206 1.18 -11.12 8.78
CA LEU A 206 1.39 -10.34 7.56
C LEU A 206 0.43 -9.16 7.51
N THR A 207 0.95 -7.97 7.20
CA THR A 207 0.15 -6.82 6.80
C THR A 207 -0.49 -7.04 5.43
N TYR A 208 0.26 -7.64 4.49
CA TYR A 208 -0.24 -7.94 3.16
C TYR A 208 0.47 -9.14 2.52
N ARG A 209 -0.23 -9.85 1.65
CA ARG A 209 0.34 -10.92 0.82
C ARG A 209 -0.15 -10.82 -0.61
N ARG A 210 0.80 -10.87 -1.54
CA ARG A 210 0.57 -10.90 -2.99
C ARG A 210 1.23 -12.12 -3.62
N ALA A 211 0.57 -12.71 -4.61
CA ALA A 211 1.19 -13.69 -5.51
C ALA A 211 1.21 -13.09 -6.92
N LEU A 212 2.37 -13.05 -7.56
CA LEU A 212 2.59 -12.41 -8.85
C LEU A 212 3.23 -13.41 -9.82
N GLN A 213 2.60 -13.60 -10.97
CA GLN A 213 3.21 -14.32 -12.09
C GLN A 213 4.01 -13.33 -12.92
N LEU A 214 5.32 -13.54 -12.99
CA LEU A 214 6.25 -12.68 -13.71
C LEU A 214 6.97 -13.51 -14.77
N SER A 215 7.20 -12.91 -15.94
CA SER A 215 8.10 -13.49 -16.93
C SER A 215 9.57 -13.46 -16.46
N LEU A 216 10.45 -14.18 -17.16
CA LEU A 216 11.89 -14.06 -16.94
C LEU A 216 12.42 -12.64 -17.23
N HIS A 217 11.77 -11.93 -18.17
CA HIS A 217 12.08 -10.52 -18.45
C HIS A 217 11.75 -9.64 -17.25
N ALA A 218 10.54 -9.75 -16.70
CA ALA A 218 10.15 -9.07 -15.47
C ALA A 218 11.03 -9.45 -14.28
N GLY A 219 11.39 -10.73 -14.17
CA GLY A 219 12.33 -11.21 -13.16
C GLY A 219 13.71 -10.54 -13.30
N HIS A 220 14.23 -10.38 -14.52
CA HIS A 220 15.48 -9.70 -14.78
C HIS A 220 15.43 -8.25 -14.29
N THR A 221 14.43 -7.48 -14.76
CA THR A 221 14.26 -6.07 -14.39
C THR A 221 14.01 -5.89 -12.89
N LEU A 222 13.28 -6.81 -12.23
CA LEU A 222 13.12 -6.79 -10.78
C LEU A 222 14.46 -7.00 -10.06
N LEU A 223 15.27 -7.95 -10.51
CA LEU A 223 16.53 -8.31 -9.85
C LEU A 223 17.56 -7.16 -9.91
N THR A 224 17.53 -6.28 -10.92
CA THR A 224 18.37 -5.08 -10.95
C THR A 224 18.03 -4.10 -9.82
N ARG A 225 16.78 -4.13 -9.33
CA ARG A 225 16.30 -3.26 -8.24
C ARG A 225 16.41 -3.90 -6.87
N VAL A 226 16.43 -5.23 -6.80
CA VAL A 226 16.64 -5.97 -5.55
C VAL A 226 18.12 -6.00 -5.13
N TYR A 227 19.04 -5.98 -6.11
CA TYR A 227 20.48 -6.07 -5.88
C TYR A 227 21.27 -4.90 -6.50
N PRO A 228 20.83 -3.63 -6.38
CA PRO A 228 21.36 -2.52 -7.18
C PRO A 228 22.84 -2.19 -6.89
N ASN A 229 23.32 -2.54 -5.69
CA ASN A 229 24.68 -2.21 -5.23
C ASN A 229 25.64 -3.41 -5.24
N GLU A 230 25.21 -4.55 -5.79
CA GLU A 230 25.99 -5.77 -5.77
C GLU A 230 26.94 -5.83 -6.97
N PRO A 231 28.28 -5.82 -6.79
CA PRO A 231 29.24 -5.70 -7.90
C PRO A 231 29.10 -6.81 -8.96
N TRP A 232 28.61 -7.99 -8.56
CA TRP A 232 28.47 -9.15 -9.45
C TRP A 232 27.35 -9.00 -10.48
N ILE A 233 26.45 -8.01 -10.37
CA ILE A 233 25.39 -7.82 -11.37
C ILE A 233 25.96 -7.32 -12.71
N GLY A 234 27.13 -6.68 -12.69
CA GLY A 234 27.78 -6.11 -13.87
C GLY A 234 27.29 -4.70 -14.25
N PRO A 235 27.84 -4.12 -15.33
CA PRO A 235 27.53 -2.76 -15.74
C PRO A 235 26.11 -2.62 -16.32
N SER A 236 25.54 -1.41 -16.19
CA SER A 236 24.20 -1.08 -16.68
C SER A 236 24.14 -1.01 -18.21
N GLU A 237 25.27 -0.65 -18.83
CA GLU A 237 25.50 -0.53 -20.27
C GLU A 237 25.35 -1.87 -20.99
N GLU A 238 25.69 -2.96 -20.30
CA GLU A 238 25.52 -4.33 -20.78
C GLU A 238 24.23 -4.98 -20.26
N ASN A 239 23.33 -4.17 -19.69
CA ASN A 239 22.08 -4.62 -19.07
C ASN A 239 22.31 -5.68 -17.99
N PHE A 240 23.27 -5.44 -17.09
CA PHE A 240 23.50 -6.24 -15.88
C PHE A 240 23.65 -7.76 -16.15
N PRO A 241 24.67 -8.18 -16.92
CA PRO A 241 24.79 -9.57 -17.39
C PRO A 241 24.87 -10.61 -16.27
N GLY A 242 25.35 -10.23 -15.08
CA GLY A 242 25.46 -11.12 -13.92
C GLY A 242 24.12 -11.57 -13.32
N ILE A 243 23.02 -10.87 -13.64
CA ILE A 243 21.68 -11.23 -13.17
C ILE A 243 21.21 -12.56 -13.76
N ARG A 244 21.63 -12.93 -14.97
CA ARG A 244 21.15 -14.13 -15.68
C ARG A 244 21.23 -15.41 -14.83
N ARG A 245 22.34 -15.61 -14.12
CA ARG A 245 22.50 -16.76 -13.22
C ARG A 245 21.50 -16.69 -12.06
N LYS A 246 21.41 -15.54 -11.39
CA LYS A 246 20.53 -15.35 -10.23
C LYS A 246 19.05 -15.48 -10.61
N LEU A 247 18.70 -15.02 -11.80
CA LEU A 247 17.37 -15.15 -12.38
C LEU A 247 16.96 -16.62 -12.51
N LEU A 248 17.82 -17.46 -13.12
CA LEU A 248 17.55 -18.88 -13.27
C LEU A 248 17.41 -19.59 -11.91
N GLU A 249 18.25 -19.24 -10.95
CA GLU A 249 18.18 -19.82 -9.60
C GLU A 249 16.85 -19.47 -8.91
N CYS A 250 16.43 -18.20 -8.94
CA CYS A 250 15.22 -17.74 -8.26
C CYS A 250 13.93 -18.16 -8.99
N PHE A 251 13.94 -18.19 -10.33
CA PHE A 251 12.76 -18.42 -11.17
C PHE A 251 12.66 -19.84 -11.75
N SER A 252 13.46 -20.79 -11.24
CA SER A 252 13.43 -22.20 -11.68
C SER A 252 12.14 -22.97 -11.31
N GLY A 253 11.26 -22.40 -10.49
CA GLY A 253 9.99 -23.03 -10.11
C GLY A 253 8.79 -22.54 -10.93
N PRO A 254 7.73 -23.36 -11.11
CA PRO A 254 6.54 -22.97 -11.87
C PRO A 254 5.56 -22.11 -11.04
N GLY A 255 5.94 -21.73 -9.82
CA GLY A 255 5.10 -20.96 -8.92
C GLY A 255 5.26 -19.46 -9.12
N PRO A 256 4.31 -18.65 -8.61
CA PRO A 256 4.46 -17.21 -8.63
C PRO A 256 5.58 -16.75 -7.69
N LEU A 257 6.05 -15.53 -7.90
CA LEU A 257 6.71 -14.75 -6.86
C LEU A 257 5.69 -14.45 -5.75
N ARG A 258 6.05 -14.66 -4.49
CA ARG A 258 5.19 -14.29 -3.36
C ARG A 258 5.81 -13.10 -2.64
N VAL A 259 5.02 -12.03 -2.56
CA VAL A 259 5.37 -10.77 -1.89
C VAL A 259 4.68 -10.78 -0.54
N LEU A 260 5.45 -10.73 0.55
CA LEU A 260 4.95 -10.73 1.91
C LEU A 260 5.35 -9.41 2.57
N VAL A 261 4.37 -8.62 3.00
CA VAL A 261 4.58 -7.37 3.74
C VAL A 261 4.33 -7.64 5.20
N PHE A 262 5.27 -7.27 6.05
CA PHE A 262 5.19 -7.46 7.50
C PHE A 262 5.94 -6.36 8.24
N ASP A 263 5.70 -6.26 9.53
CA ASP A 263 6.40 -5.35 10.42
C ASP A 263 7.63 -6.05 11.00
N ALA A 264 8.81 -5.47 10.83
CA ALA A 264 10.10 -6.02 11.25
C ALA A 264 10.78 -5.01 12.18
N PRO A 265 10.36 -4.93 13.46
CA PRO A 265 10.83 -3.94 14.42
C PRO A 265 12.35 -4.04 14.65
N PRO A 266 13.00 -3.01 15.24
CA PRO A 266 14.46 -2.93 15.33
C PRO A 266 15.12 -4.09 16.09
N ASP A 267 14.40 -4.73 17.01
CA ASP A 267 14.85 -5.90 17.78
C ASP A 267 14.73 -7.22 17.00
N ARG A 268 14.06 -7.21 15.83
CA ARG A 268 13.92 -8.38 14.96
C ARG A 268 15.18 -8.53 14.10
N ASP A 269 15.98 -9.55 14.38
CA ASP A 269 17.13 -9.91 13.54
C ASP A 269 16.67 -10.44 12.17
N ARG A 270 16.80 -9.58 11.14
CA ARG A 270 16.43 -9.89 9.76
C ARG A 270 17.38 -10.88 9.11
N VAL A 271 18.65 -10.93 9.54
CA VAL A 271 19.64 -11.87 9.00
C VAL A 271 19.32 -13.28 9.50
N ALA A 272 19.12 -13.43 10.81
CA ALA A 272 18.69 -14.70 11.40
C ALA A 272 17.38 -15.19 10.78
N LEU A 273 16.38 -14.31 10.61
CA LEU A 273 15.12 -14.66 9.96
C LEU A 273 15.31 -15.16 8.51
N LYS A 274 16.16 -14.48 7.71
CA LYS A 274 16.49 -14.93 6.36
C LYS A 274 17.11 -16.33 6.41
N ASP A 275 18.02 -16.59 7.34
CA ASP A 275 18.74 -17.86 7.44
C ASP A 275 17.84 -19.01 7.92
N GLU A 276 16.93 -18.77 8.86
CA GLU A 276 15.89 -19.72 9.26
C GLU A 276 15.01 -20.11 8.06
N ILE A 277 14.55 -19.13 7.27
CA ILE A 277 13.75 -19.39 6.07
C ILE A 277 14.59 -20.14 5.02
N ARG A 278 15.86 -19.79 4.82
CA ARG A 278 16.77 -20.50 3.89
C ARG A 278 16.97 -21.96 4.29
N ALA A 279 17.07 -22.24 5.58
CA ALA A 279 17.19 -23.60 6.11
C ALA A 279 15.97 -24.47 5.80
N LEU A 280 14.76 -23.89 5.75
CA LEU A 280 13.53 -24.62 5.36
C LEU A 280 13.60 -25.16 3.93
N TYR A 281 14.16 -24.39 3.00
CA TYR A 281 14.16 -24.72 1.57
C TYR A 281 15.45 -25.40 1.07
N ARG A 282 16.59 -25.21 1.76
CA ARG A 282 17.90 -25.78 1.40
C ARG A 282 18.38 -25.46 -0.02
N ILE A 283 17.98 -24.30 -0.55
CA ILE A 283 18.42 -23.73 -1.85
C ILE A 283 19.17 -22.40 -1.66
N ALA A 284 19.79 -22.23 -0.50
CA ALA A 284 20.59 -21.06 -0.12
C ALA A 284 19.85 -19.72 -0.36
N LYS A 285 20.56 -18.69 -0.82
CA LYS A 285 20.05 -17.32 -1.03
C LYS A 285 19.01 -17.20 -2.16
N SER A 286 18.61 -18.30 -2.79
CA SER A 286 17.65 -18.31 -3.90
C SER A 286 16.26 -18.73 -3.44
N SER A 287 16.04 -18.89 -2.14
CA SER A 287 14.71 -19.09 -1.54
C SER A 287 13.97 -17.78 -1.25
N VAL A 288 14.62 -16.83 -0.57
CA VAL A 288 13.99 -15.60 -0.08
C VAL A 288 14.95 -14.40 -0.17
N HIS A 289 14.39 -13.23 -0.45
CA HIS A 289 14.99 -11.92 -0.17
C HIS A 289 14.10 -11.18 0.83
N ILE A 290 14.69 -10.43 1.77
CA ILE A 290 13.96 -9.52 2.66
C ILE A 290 14.69 -8.18 2.61
N THR A 291 13.95 -7.09 2.43
CA THR A 291 14.51 -5.73 2.38
C THR A 291 15.26 -5.39 3.66
N ASP A 292 16.41 -4.75 3.52
CA ASP A 292 17.26 -4.37 4.64
C ASP A 292 16.86 -3.00 5.20
N THR A 293 16.32 -2.11 4.37
CA THR A 293 15.87 -0.77 4.77
C THR A 293 14.37 -0.52 4.50
N HIS A 294 13.78 0.45 5.21
CA HIS A 294 12.41 0.91 4.94
C HIS A 294 12.28 1.51 3.53
N ARG A 295 13.31 2.23 3.06
CA ARG A 295 13.36 2.78 1.70
C ARG A 295 13.25 1.69 0.63
N GLU A 296 13.98 0.59 0.79
CA GLU A 296 13.86 -0.58 -0.11
C GLU A 296 12.48 -1.22 -0.04
N ALA A 297 11.88 -1.32 1.16
CA ALA A 297 10.52 -1.82 1.34
C ALA A 297 9.50 -0.97 0.56
N VAL A 298 9.61 0.35 0.64
CA VAL A 298 8.78 1.29 -0.13
C VAL A 298 9.01 1.12 -1.64
N GLU A 299 10.27 1.06 -2.09
CA GLU A 299 10.59 0.88 -3.51
C GLU A 299 10.00 -0.41 -4.07
N LEU A 300 10.19 -1.55 -3.38
CA LEU A 300 9.64 -2.83 -3.81
C LEU A 300 8.12 -2.90 -3.72
N ALA A 301 7.51 -2.27 -2.71
CA ALA A 301 6.05 -2.18 -2.60
C ALA A 301 5.47 -1.45 -3.81
N HIS A 302 6.02 -0.30 -4.18
CA HIS A 302 5.60 0.42 -5.38
C HIS A 302 5.82 -0.41 -6.66
N LEU A 303 7.02 -0.99 -6.82
CA LEU A 303 7.37 -1.73 -8.03
C LEU A 303 6.52 -2.99 -8.26
N LEU A 304 6.12 -3.67 -7.19
CA LEU A 304 5.41 -4.96 -7.25
C LEU A 304 3.90 -4.85 -7.04
N LEU A 305 3.42 -3.86 -6.29
CA LEU A 305 2.01 -3.71 -5.96
C LEU A 305 1.31 -2.70 -6.88
N ASN A 306 2.02 -1.79 -7.55
CA ASN A 306 1.42 -0.94 -8.58
C ASN A 306 1.24 -1.73 -9.90
N PRO A 307 0.04 -1.72 -10.52
CA PRO A 307 -0.23 -2.45 -11.76
C PRO A 307 0.57 -1.94 -12.97
N ASN A 308 0.79 -0.64 -13.10
CA ASN A 308 1.60 -0.05 -14.16
C ASN A 308 3.09 -0.31 -13.96
N ALA A 309 3.55 -0.38 -12.71
CA ALA A 309 4.93 -0.79 -12.41
C ALA A 309 5.17 -2.25 -12.81
N ARG A 310 4.21 -3.14 -12.55
CA ARG A 310 4.26 -4.53 -13.02
C ARG A 310 4.23 -4.64 -14.54
N HIS A 311 3.41 -3.83 -15.21
CA HIS A 311 3.41 -3.75 -16.66
C HIS A 311 4.78 -3.32 -17.19
N PHE A 312 5.37 -2.29 -16.58
CA PHE A 312 6.73 -1.86 -16.88
C PHE A 312 7.77 -2.97 -16.64
N LEU A 313 7.68 -3.76 -15.57
CA LEU A 313 8.58 -4.92 -15.39
C LEU A 313 8.50 -5.90 -16.57
N GLU A 314 7.29 -6.17 -17.08
CA GLU A 314 7.04 -7.16 -18.13
C GLU A 314 7.48 -6.71 -19.52
N HIS A 315 7.55 -5.40 -19.76
CA HIS A 315 7.72 -4.84 -21.11
C HIS A 315 8.82 -3.77 -21.22
N GLY A 316 9.35 -3.31 -20.10
CA GLY A 316 10.33 -2.24 -20.03
C GLY A 316 11.73 -2.70 -20.41
N HIS A 317 12.48 -1.83 -21.08
CA HIS A 317 13.89 -2.02 -21.41
C HIS A 317 14.69 -0.78 -20.98
N PRO A 318 14.75 -0.47 -19.67
CA PRO A 318 15.26 0.81 -19.19
C PRO A 318 16.72 1.08 -19.55
N MET A 319 17.49 0.02 -19.82
CA MET A 319 18.91 0.09 -20.18
C MET A 319 19.15 0.15 -21.70
N ALA A 320 18.12 0.13 -22.54
CA ALA A 320 18.26 0.06 -24.00
C ALA A 320 18.99 1.25 -24.61
N PHE A 321 18.79 2.45 -24.07
CA PHE A 321 19.36 3.71 -24.59
C PHE A 321 20.27 4.37 -23.56
N ALA A 322 21.40 4.92 -24.03
CA ALA A 322 22.36 5.59 -23.15
C ALA A 322 21.79 6.89 -22.58
N GLU A 323 21.03 7.61 -23.40
CA GLU A 323 20.34 8.84 -23.08
C GLU A 323 19.36 8.63 -21.91
N THR A 324 18.55 7.57 -21.97
CA THR A 324 17.61 7.22 -20.89
C THR A 324 18.35 6.90 -19.59
N ARG A 325 19.50 6.21 -19.64
CA ARG A 325 20.31 5.95 -18.43
C ARG A 325 20.86 7.24 -17.83
N ALA A 326 21.43 8.11 -18.65
CA ALA A 326 21.97 9.40 -18.21
C ALA A 326 20.88 10.31 -17.62
N HIS A 327 19.69 10.33 -18.22
CA HIS A 327 18.56 11.10 -17.71
C HIS A 327 18.03 10.57 -16.37
N LEU A 328 18.00 9.24 -16.19
CA LEU A 328 17.65 8.64 -14.89
C LEU A 328 18.61 9.08 -13.77
N GLU A 329 19.91 9.04 -14.04
CA GLU A 329 20.95 9.49 -13.10
C GLU A 329 20.83 11.00 -12.81
N THR A 330 20.60 11.79 -13.85
CA THR A 330 20.40 13.24 -13.75
C THR A 330 19.20 13.57 -12.86
N LEU A 331 18.06 12.92 -13.09
CA LEU A 331 16.84 13.10 -12.29
C LEU A 331 17.02 12.65 -10.84
N ALA A 332 17.65 11.50 -10.62
CA ALA A 332 17.90 11.01 -9.27
C ALA A 332 18.80 11.97 -8.48
N THR A 333 19.87 12.44 -9.10
CA THR A 333 20.81 13.41 -8.51
C THR A 333 20.11 14.74 -8.21
N TRP A 334 19.34 15.26 -9.16
CA TRP A 334 18.60 16.51 -8.98
C TRP A 334 17.55 16.40 -7.87
N ARG A 335 16.77 15.32 -7.84
CA ARG A 335 15.80 15.05 -6.78
C ARG A 335 16.47 15.06 -5.41
N ASP A 336 17.56 14.30 -5.25
CA ASP A 336 18.25 14.13 -3.97
C ASP A 336 18.91 15.43 -3.52
N ALA A 337 19.56 16.16 -4.43
CA ALA A 337 20.19 17.45 -4.14
C ALA A 337 19.19 18.53 -3.71
N ARG A 338 17.93 18.43 -4.16
CA ARG A 338 16.85 19.37 -3.82
C ARG A 338 15.94 18.87 -2.70
N GLY A 339 16.16 17.67 -2.17
CA GLY A 339 15.30 17.06 -1.15
C GLY A 339 13.87 16.82 -1.64
N LEU A 340 13.67 16.61 -2.95
CA LEU A 340 12.36 16.35 -3.53
C LEU A 340 11.92 14.92 -3.20
N THR A 341 10.64 14.76 -2.84
CA THR A 341 10.05 13.45 -2.63
C THR A 341 9.62 12.83 -3.96
N ALA A 342 9.39 11.52 -3.99
CA ALA A 342 8.86 10.85 -5.19
C ALA A 342 7.46 11.35 -5.59
N ASP A 343 6.76 12.05 -4.70
CA ASP A 343 5.44 12.66 -4.94
C ASP A 343 5.52 14.12 -5.39
N ALA A 344 6.73 14.67 -5.57
CA ALA A 344 6.89 16.05 -6.00
C ALA A 344 6.58 16.25 -7.50
N PHE A 345 6.91 15.27 -8.34
CA PHE A 345 6.73 15.35 -9.79
C PHE A 345 6.64 13.96 -10.42
N ALA A 346 6.00 13.87 -11.59
CA ALA A 346 6.05 12.70 -12.45
C ALA A 346 6.84 13.02 -13.72
N VAL A 347 7.72 12.11 -14.11
CA VAL A 347 8.46 12.17 -15.37
C VAL A 347 7.53 11.72 -16.50
N ASP A 348 7.53 12.46 -17.60
CA ASP A 348 6.54 12.31 -18.66
C ASP A 348 7.14 11.80 -20.00
N THR A 349 6.24 11.45 -20.91
CA THR A 349 6.39 11.23 -22.36
C THR A 349 7.73 10.64 -22.82
N GLY A 350 8.73 11.48 -23.14
CA GLY A 350 9.96 11.03 -23.81
C GLY A 350 10.74 9.99 -22.99
N MET A 351 10.84 10.23 -21.68
CA MET A 351 11.51 9.32 -20.76
C MET A 351 10.73 8.03 -20.54
N VAL A 352 9.40 8.08 -20.51
CA VAL A 352 8.56 6.87 -20.44
C VAL A 352 8.78 6.01 -21.68
N MET A 353 8.85 6.60 -22.87
CA MET A 353 9.16 5.89 -24.12
C MET A 353 10.54 5.24 -24.10
N GLY A 354 11.55 5.95 -23.57
CA GLY A 354 12.90 5.43 -23.36
C GLY A 354 12.93 4.25 -22.41
N LEU A 355 12.21 4.34 -21.29
CA LEU A 355 12.10 3.25 -20.32
C LEU A 355 11.49 1.98 -20.93
N TYR A 356 10.53 2.10 -21.84
CA TYR A 356 9.95 0.97 -22.56
C TYR A 356 10.79 0.49 -23.76
N GLY A 357 11.95 1.10 -24.02
CA GLY A 357 12.83 0.73 -25.13
C GLY A 357 12.28 1.10 -26.51
N VAL A 358 11.31 2.02 -26.59
CA VAL A 358 10.63 2.36 -27.84
C VAL A 358 11.45 3.34 -28.68
N ARG A 359 12.02 4.36 -28.02
CA ARG A 359 12.98 5.32 -28.60
C ARG A 359 13.70 6.07 -27.48
N PRO A 360 14.91 6.61 -27.73
CA PRO A 360 15.57 7.46 -26.75
C PRO A 360 14.77 8.75 -26.47
N SER A 361 14.93 9.25 -25.24
CA SER A 361 14.48 10.58 -24.81
C SER A 361 15.53 11.63 -25.19
N THR A 362 15.11 12.73 -25.80
CA THR A 362 15.98 13.87 -26.14
C THR A 362 16.12 14.88 -25.01
N ASP A 363 15.11 14.94 -24.16
CA ASP A 363 14.89 15.88 -23.08
C ASP A 363 14.28 15.16 -21.86
N ILE A 364 14.04 15.91 -20.78
CA ILE A 364 13.46 15.42 -19.54
C ILE A 364 12.21 16.26 -19.24
N ASP A 365 11.06 15.78 -19.69
CA ASP A 365 9.77 16.38 -19.38
C ASP A 365 9.28 15.91 -18.00
N VAL A 366 8.79 16.84 -17.19
CA VAL A 366 8.14 16.55 -15.90
C VAL A 366 6.83 17.32 -15.77
N ILE A 367 5.89 16.74 -15.03
CA ILE A 367 4.68 17.41 -14.57
C ILE A 367 4.66 17.43 -13.04
N ALA A 368 4.13 18.51 -12.47
CA ALA A 368 4.05 18.66 -11.02
C ALA A 368 2.85 19.51 -10.59
N PRO A 369 2.31 19.27 -9.38
CA PRO A 369 1.21 20.06 -8.84
C PRO A 369 1.63 21.47 -8.40
N ALA A 370 2.93 21.71 -8.25
CA ALA A 370 3.51 22.99 -7.86
C ALA A 370 4.76 23.29 -8.70
N PRO A 371 5.19 24.56 -8.80
CA PRO A 371 6.46 24.91 -9.45
C PRO A 371 7.64 24.18 -8.80
N LEU A 372 8.50 23.60 -9.64
CA LEU A 372 9.70 22.88 -9.22
C LEU A 372 10.91 23.82 -9.17
N PRO A 373 11.93 23.53 -8.35
CA PRO A 373 13.19 24.27 -8.38
C PRO A 373 13.90 24.06 -9.72
N GLU A 374 14.74 25.03 -10.11
CA GLU A 374 15.51 24.91 -11.35
C GLU A 374 16.36 23.62 -11.40
N GLY A 375 16.38 23.02 -12.58
CA GLY A 375 17.23 21.87 -12.91
C GLY A 375 18.72 22.20 -12.81
N PRO A 376 19.61 21.19 -12.78
CA PRO A 376 21.04 21.43 -12.81
C PRO A 376 21.45 22.20 -14.09
N PRO A 377 22.45 23.10 -14.03
CA PRO A 377 22.92 23.83 -15.20
C PRO A 377 23.32 22.87 -16.34
N GLY A 378 22.87 23.18 -17.57
CA GLY A 378 23.15 22.35 -18.74
C GLY A 378 22.25 21.12 -18.89
N THR A 379 21.23 20.95 -18.05
CA THR A 379 20.20 19.93 -18.22
C THR A 379 18.95 20.52 -18.89
N THR A 380 18.22 19.67 -19.61
CA THR A 380 16.94 19.99 -20.26
C THR A 380 15.80 19.39 -19.43
N ILE A 381 15.72 19.72 -18.14
CA ILE A 381 14.55 19.39 -17.31
C ILE A 381 13.51 20.48 -17.52
N GLU A 382 12.38 20.13 -18.14
CA GLU A 382 11.31 21.05 -18.48
C GLU A 382 10.02 20.67 -17.75
N GLN A 383 9.47 21.61 -17.00
CA GLN A 383 8.19 21.43 -16.33
C GLN A 383 7.03 21.86 -17.25
N HIS A 384 6.09 20.95 -17.47
CA HIS A 384 4.86 21.20 -18.21
C HIS A 384 3.65 21.30 -17.28
N GLU A 385 2.63 22.04 -17.72
CA GLU A 385 1.38 22.20 -16.96
C GLU A 385 0.52 20.92 -16.94
N GLY A 386 0.79 19.97 -17.84
CA GLY A 386 0.08 18.70 -17.94
C GLY A 386 -1.29 18.77 -18.64
N GLY A 387 -1.58 19.84 -19.40
CA GLY A 387 -2.92 20.12 -19.94
C GLY A 387 -3.51 19.12 -20.94
N TYR A 388 -2.74 18.17 -21.46
CA TYR A 388 -3.23 17.13 -22.38
C TYR A 388 -3.47 15.77 -21.71
N HIS A 389 -3.16 15.65 -20.41
CA HIS A 389 -3.43 14.43 -19.65
C HIS A 389 -4.91 14.28 -19.29
N SER A 390 -5.31 13.05 -18.96
CA SER A 390 -6.66 12.71 -18.51
C SER A 390 -7.00 13.26 -17.12
N ALA A 391 -5.98 13.64 -16.33
CA ALA A 391 -6.11 14.11 -14.97
C ALA A 391 -5.04 15.17 -14.63
N PRO A 392 -5.27 16.05 -13.64
CA PRO A 392 -4.26 17.01 -13.21
C PRO A 392 -3.03 16.30 -12.57
N PRO A 393 -1.84 16.92 -12.56
CA PRO A 393 -0.62 16.31 -12.04
C PRO A 393 -0.75 15.75 -10.61
N ALA A 394 -1.49 16.44 -9.75
CA ALA A 394 -1.75 16.00 -8.38
C ALA A 394 -2.48 14.65 -8.31
N GLU A 395 -3.40 14.37 -9.25
CA GLU A 395 -4.13 13.11 -9.31
C GLU A 395 -3.31 12.02 -10.00
N ILE A 396 -2.54 12.36 -11.05
CA ILE A 396 -1.62 11.42 -11.71
C ILE A 396 -0.66 10.79 -10.70
N LEU A 397 -0.05 11.61 -9.84
CA LEU A 397 0.89 11.16 -8.81
C LEU A 397 0.26 10.30 -7.72
N ARG A 398 -1.08 10.28 -7.60
CA ARG A 398 -1.79 9.59 -6.52
C ARG A 398 -2.48 8.33 -6.99
N ASP A 399 -3.15 8.38 -8.13
CA ASP A 399 -3.85 7.21 -8.67
C ASP A 399 -2.82 6.22 -9.26
N PRO A 400 -2.65 5.02 -8.67
CA PRO A 400 -1.73 4.01 -9.20
C PRO A 400 -2.11 3.51 -10.60
N ALA A 401 -3.31 3.83 -11.10
CA ALA A 401 -3.70 3.59 -12.49
C ALA A 401 -3.07 4.59 -13.48
N LEU A 402 -2.60 5.75 -13.01
CA LEU A 402 -2.10 6.84 -13.85
C LEU A 402 -0.57 7.00 -13.81
N HIS A 403 0.09 6.42 -12.82
CA HIS A 403 1.56 6.47 -12.69
C HIS A 403 2.16 5.12 -12.28
N PHE A 404 3.48 5.05 -12.32
CA PHE A 404 4.27 4.02 -11.67
C PHE A 404 5.56 4.62 -11.09
N ARG A 405 6.22 3.90 -10.17
CA ARG A 405 7.54 4.30 -9.68
C ARG A 405 8.62 3.31 -10.10
N TYR A 406 9.78 3.84 -10.46
CA TYR A 406 10.98 3.07 -10.81
C TYR A 406 12.22 3.85 -10.38
N ALA A 407 13.20 3.18 -9.76
CA ALA A 407 14.43 3.81 -9.26
C ALA A 407 14.18 5.04 -8.35
N GLY A 408 13.10 5.01 -7.56
CA GLY A 408 12.69 6.11 -6.67
C GLY A 408 12.11 7.34 -7.39
N LEU A 409 11.90 7.29 -8.70
CA LEU A 409 11.26 8.34 -9.48
C LEU A 409 9.85 7.92 -9.86
N SER A 410 8.92 8.88 -9.93
CA SER A 410 7.56 8.65 -10.41
C SER A 410 7.50 8.96 -11.91
N PHE A 411 6.79 8.11 -12.66
CA PHE A 411 6.60 8.21 -14.10
C PHE A 411 5.12 8.16 -14.43
N VAL A 412 4.70 8.96 -15.40
CA VAL A 412 3.38 8.82 -16.01
C VAL A 412 3.24 7.43 -16.61
N SER A 413 2.08 6.80 -16.42
CA SER A 413 1.84 5.46 -16.95
C SER A 413 1.81 5.46 -18.48
N LEU A 414 2.17 4.34 -19.10
CA LEU A 414 2.17 4.21 -20.56
C LEU A 414 0.78 4.46 -21.18
N PRO A 415 -0.35 3.97 -20.60
CA PRO A 415 -1.68 4.34 -21.07
C PRO A 415 -1.97 5.84 -21.01
N GLU A 416 -1.48 6.52 -19.97
CA GLU A 416 -1.67 7.95 -19.81
C GLU A 416 -0.83 8.75 -20.81
N VAL A 417 0.41 8.33 -21.08
CA VAL A 417 1.22 8.89 -22.18
C VAL A 417 0.51 8.70 -23.53
N ALA A 418 -0.09 7.53 -23.77
CA ALA A 418 -0.86 7.29 -24.99
C ALA A 418 -2.11 8.19 -25.07
N ALA A 419 -2.84 8.37 -23.97
CA ALA A 419 -4.00 9.27 -23.91
C ALA A 419 -3.61 10.73 -24.20
N LEU A 420 -2.50 11.20 -23.62
CA LEU A 420 -1.95 12.51 -23.92
C LEU A 420 -1.64 12.67 -25.41
N LYS A 421 -0.90 11.72 -25.99
CA LYS A 421 -0.49 11.78 -27.41
C LYS A 421 -1.68 11.71 -28.36
N ALA A 422 -2.69 10.91 -28.03
CA ALA A 422 -3.91 10.80 -28.81
C ALA A 422 -4.76 12.08 -28.77
N THR A 423 -4.65 12.87 -27.69
CA THR A 423 -5.33 14.16 -27.54
C THR A 423 -4.56 15.27 -28.23
N ARG A 424 -3.23 15.31 -28.07
CA ARG A 424 -2.36 16.36 -28.62
C ARG A 424 -2.13 16.23 -30.13
N LEU A 425 -1.92 15.00 -30.62
CA LEU A 425 -1.65 14.66 -32.03
C LEU A 425 -0.62 15.58 -32.72
N ALA A 426 0.46 15.94 -32.02
CA ALA A 426 1.48 16.86 -32.53
C ALA A 426 2.82 16.15 -32.79
N GLY A 427 3.56 16.62 -33.79
CA GLY A 427 4.90 16.13 -34.10
C GLY A 427 4.95 14.61 -34.33
N GLN A 428 5.68 13.90 -33.47
CA GLN A 428 5.89 12.46 -33.56
C GLN A 428 4.78 11.62 -32.87
N ASP A 429 3.73 12.24 -32.33
CA ASP A 429 2.71 11.53 -31.53
C ASP A 429 2.03 10.39 -32.28
N ARG A 430 1.72 10.57 -33.57
CA ARG A 430 1.09 9.52 -34.38
C ARG A 430 2.00 8.29 -34.52
N GLU A 431 3.29 8.51 -34.71
CA GLU A 431 4.27 7.42 -34.82
C GLU A 431 4.50 6.75 -33.47
N ASP A 432 4.63 7.54 -32.40
CA ASP A 432 4.75 7.04 -31.03
C ASP A 432 3.55 6.16 -30.66
N LEU A 433 2.31 6.57 -30.97
CA LEU A 433 1.10 5.79 -30.71
C LEU A 433 1.13 4.41 -31.39
N LEU A 434 1.56 4.35 -32.66
CA LEU A 434 1.70 3.08 -33.39
C LEU A 434 2.74 2.15 -32.75
N ARG A 435 3.81 2.72 -32.17
CA ARG A 435 4.85 1.94 -31.48
C ARG A 435 4.42 1.47 -30.09
N ILE A 436 3.57 2.24 -29.40
CA ILE A 436 3.06 1.92 -28.05
C ILE A 436 1.88 0.94 -28.09
N GLU A 437 1.06 0.96 -29.14
CA GLU A 437 -0.15 0.13 -29.27
C GLU A 437 0.04 -1.35 -28.90
N PRO A 438 1.09 -2.06 -29.36
CA PRO A 438 1.31 -3.46 -28.98
C PRO A 438 1.50 -3.68 -27.48
N LEU A 439 2.04 -2.69 -26.77
CA LEU A 439 2.26 -2.72 -25.33
C LEU A 439 0.93 -2.55 -24.57
N LEU A 440 0.04 -1.67 -25.04
CA LEU A 440 -1.26 -1.42 -24.41
C LEU A 440 -2.21 -2.63 -24.52
N VAL A 441 -2.25 -3.29 -25.68
CA VAL A 441 -3.11 -4.48 -25.91
C VAL A 441 -2.75 -5.62 -24.95
N ALA A 442 -1.49 -5.73 -24.53
CA ALA A 442 -1.04 -6.71 -23.54
C ALA A 442 -1.61 -6.42 -22.14
N GLN A 443 -1.79 -5.14 -21.79
CA GLN A 443 -2.35 -4.68 -20.51
C GLN A 443 -3.85 -4.97 -20.39
N ASP A 444 -4.64 -4.67 -21.43
CA ASP A 444 -6.11 -4.84 -21.42
C ASP A 444 -6.56 -6.29 -21.26
N LYS A 445 -5.84 -7.25 -21.86
CA LYS A 445 -6.11 -8.69 -21.72
C LYS A 445 -6.02 -9.17 -20.25
N ARG A 446 -5.27 -8.47 -19.39
CA ARG A 446 -5.15 -8.76 -17.96
C ARG A 446 -6.18 -7.99 -17.11
N ALA A 447 -6.61 -6.80 -17.54
CA ALA A 447 -7.56 -5.95 -16.82
C ALA A 447 -9.03 -6.44 -16.86
N ALA A 448 -9.39 -7.28 -17.85
CA ALA A 448 -10.76 -7.72 -18.13
C ALA A 448 -11.42 -8.68 -17.10
N ARG A 449 -11.00 -8.69 -15.83
CA ARG A 449 -11.62 -9.49 -14.76
C ARG A 449 -12.10 -8.63 -13.60
N ARG A 450 -13.12 -7.80 -13.83
CA ARG A 450 -13.96 -7.29 -12.73
C ARG A 450 -15.09 -8.29 -12.49
N PRO A 451 -15.19 -8.93 -11.31
CA PRO A 451 -16.34 -9.77 -11.09
C PRO A 451 -17.55 -8.87 -10.79
N LEU A 452 -18.65 -9.04 -11.53
CA LEU A 452 -20.03 -8.58 -11.25
C LEU A 452 -20.56 -9.01 -9.85
N SER A 453 -19.68 -9.50 -8.98
CA SER A 453 -19.92 -10.24 -7.75
C SER A 453 -20.03 -9.40 -6.50
N LEU A 454 -19.72 -8.09 -6.51
CA LEU A 454 -19.70 -7.30 -5.27
C LEU A 454 -21.10 -7.15 -4.66
N ARG A 455 -22.09 -6.73 -5.46
CA ARG A 455 -23.49 -6.60 -5.02
C ARG A 455 -24.09 -7.95 -4.61
N ALA A 456 -23.81 -9.01 -5.36
CA ALA A 456 -24.26 -10.37 -5.05
C ALA A 456 -23.59 -10.93 -3.76
N ARG A 457 -22.29 -10.67 -3.56
CA ARG A 457 -21.57 -11.04 -2.33
C ARG A 457 -22.07 -10.25 -1.13
N PHE A 458 -22.34 -8.96 -1.26
CA PHE A 458 -22.96 -8.17 -0.19
C PHE A 458 -24.34 -8.71 0.18
N ALA A 459 -25.19 -9.02 -0.80
CA ALA A 459 -26.49 -9.65 -0.54
C ALA A 459 -26.34 -10.98 0.21
N MET A 460 -25.40 -11.84 -0.19
CA MET A 460 -25.12 -13.11 0.48
C MET A 460 -24.59 -12.93 1.91
N LEU A 461 -23.66 -11.99 2.11
CA LEU A 461 -23.10 -11.67 3.44
C LEU A 461 -24.16 -11.06 4.37
N ARG A 462 -25.06 -10.22 3.83
CA ARG A 462 -26.21 -9.68 4.57
C ARG A 462 -27.15 -10.80 4.99
N LEU A 463 -27.52 -11.69 4.07
CA LEU A 463 -28.35 -12.86 4.39
C LEU A 463 -27.72 -13.70 5.51
N ARG A 464 -26.41 -13.96 5.41
CA ARG A 464 -25.65 -14.69 6.44
C ARG A 464 -25.64 -13.94 7.77
N ARG A 465 -25.45 -12.61 7.78
CA ARG A 465 -25.48 -11.79 9.00
C ARG A 465 -26.87 -11.77 9.64
N SER A 466 -27.93 -11.71 8.84
CA SER A 466 -29.32 -11.78 9.32
C SER A 466 -29.64 -13.15 9.91
N LEU A 467 -29.20 -14.23 9.26
CA LEU A 467 -29.28 -15.60 9.79
C LEU A 467 -28.51 -15.75 11.10
N ILE A 468 -27.28 -15.24 11.18
CA ILE A 468 -26.49 -15.26 12.41
C ILE A 468 -27.18 -14.44 13.51
N ARG A 469 -27.72 -13.25 13.21
CA ARG A 469 -28.46 -12.45 14.20
C ARG A 469 -29.71 -13.18 14.70
N ALA A 470 -30.47 -13.81 13.81
CA ALA A 470 -31.62 -14.64 14.17
C ALA A 470 -31.20 -15.82 15.07
N LEU A 471 -30.12 -16.53 14.71
CA LEU A 471 -29.55 -17.62 15.52
C LEU A 471 -28.96 -17.16 16.86
N MET A 472 -28.44 -15.92 16.94
CA MET A 472 -28.01 -15.34 18.22
C MET A 472 -29.21 -14.93 19.08
N GLY A 473 -30.31 -14.49 18.47
CA GLY A 473 -31.57 -14.17 19.15
C GLY A 473 -32.27 -15.39 19.75
N THR A 474 -32.00 -16.60 19.26
CA THR A 474 -32.56 -17.85 19.80
C THR A 474 -31.73 -18.46 20.94
N GLY A 475 -30.65 -17.81 21.40
CA GLY A 475 -29.79 -18.31 22.48
C GLY A 475 -28.76 -19.38 22.04
N LEU A 476 -28.84 -19.89 20.80
CA LEU A 476 -27.92 -20.91 20.25
C LEU A 476 -26.57 -20.34 19.77
N GLY A 477 -26.41 -19.01 19.76
CA GLY A 477 -25.22 -18.33 19.24
C GLY A 477 -23.93 -18.57 20.04
N GLN A 478 -24.01 -18.72 21.37
CA GLN A 478 -22.86 -18.98 22.24
C GLN A 478 -22.23 -20.38 22.00
N PRO A 479 -23.02 -21.48 21.98
CA PRO A 479 -22.53 -22.81 21.58
C PRO A 479 -21.90 -22.83 20.18
N LEU A 480 -22.53 -22.20 19.19
CA LEU A 480 -22.04 -22.13 17.81
C LEU A 480 -20.73 -21.35 17.68
N ARG A 481 -20.58 -20.22 18.39
CA ARG A 481 -19.31 -19.49 18.46
C ARG A 481 -18.19 -20.33 19.09
N ARG A 482 -18.49 -21.11 20.13
CA ARG A 482 -17.50 -22.00 20.77
C ARG A 482 -17.10 -23.14 19.84
N ALA A 483 -18.04 -23.72 19.11
CA ALA A 483 -17.77 -24.77 18.11
C ALA A 483 -16.94 -24.23 16.92
N TYR A 484 -17.35 -23.09 16.35
CA TYR A 484 -16.65 -22.44 15.23
C TYR A 484 -15.21 -22.05 15.59
N ARG A 485 -14.98 -21.57 16.82
CA ARG A 485 -13.63 -21.27 17.33
C ARG A 485 -12.76 -22.51 17.53
N LYS A 486 -13.35 -23.67 17.86
CA LYS A 486 -12.61 -24.95 17.94
C LYS A 486 -12.18 -25.44 16.56
N THR A 487 -12.96 -25.19 15.51
CA THR A 487 -12.60 -25.57 14.12
C THR A 487 -11.55 -24.64 13.50
N LEU A 488 -11.54 -23.35 13.83
CA LEU A 488 -10.54 -22.38 13.33
C LEU A 488 -9.15 -22.53 13.98
N ARG A 489 -9.03 -23.19 15.13
CA ARG A 489 -7.73 -23.49 15.77
C ARG A 489 -7.05 -24.76 15.22
N ARG A 490 -7.68 -25.45 14.26
CA ARG A 490 -7.20 -26.73 13.70
C ARG A 490 -6.83 -26.68 12.21
N GLY A 491 -6.85 -25.51 11.58
CA GLY A 491 -6.44 -25.30 10.19
C GLY A 491 -5.59 -24.06 10.07
#